data_AF-A0A6J5UKA5-F1
#
_entry.id   AF-A0A6J5UKA5-F1
#
_cell.length_a   1.000
_cell.length_b   1.000
_cell.length_c   1.000
_cell.angle_alpha   90.00
_cell.angle_beta   90.00
_cell.angle_gamma   90.00
#
_symmetry.space_group_name_H-M   'P 1'
#
loop_
_entity.id
_entity.type
_entity.pdbx_description
1 polymer ?
#
loop_
_entity_poly.entity_id
_entity_poly.type
_entity_poly.pdbx_seq_one_letter_code
_entity_poly.pdbx_strand_id
1 'polypeptide(L)'
;MFIDGIQNYGKLNPTFVQGEFKLPLSSIRAYLKEPITPRFVHVGSAVVTRPDRPGLDLSKQPSAVRLNKELDFILTFKLKGEDLIRDSGIPYTIVRPCALTEEPAVADLIFDQGDNITGKISRECRKIDERSLG
;
A
#
# COMPACT_ATOMS: atom_id res chain seq x y z
N MET A 1 1.04 19.47 3.35
CA MET A 1 2.33 18.82 3.15
C MET A 1 3.40 19.72 3.76
N PHE A 2 3.75 19.45 5.01
CA PHE A 2 5.10 19.74 5.47
C PHE A 2 5.92 18.60 4.92
N ILE A 3 6.83 18.90 4.00
CA ILE A 3 7.90 17.97 3.71
C ILE A 3 8.84 18.11 4.90
N ASP A 4 8.56 17.33 5.94
CA ASP A 4 9.53 17.07 6.98
C ASP A 4 9.95 15.62 6.82
N GLY A 5 11.25 15.40 6.55
CA GLY A 5 11.83 14.07 6.49
C GLY A 5 12.46 13.65 5.16
N ILE A 6 13.46 14.38 4.66
CA ILE A 6 14.72 13.64 4.40
C ILE A 6 15.42 13.58 5.74
N GLN A 7 15.19 12.47 6.44
CA GLN A 7 15.70 12.21 7.77
C GLN A 7 17.17 11.78 7.64
N ASN A 8 18.09 12.68 7.98
CA ASN A 8 19.49 12.34 8.16
C ASN A 8 19.83 12.40 9.65
N TYR A 9 20.10 11.23 10.24
CA TYR A 9 20.83 11.05 11.51
C TYR A 9 20.23 11.62 12.81
N GLY A 10 18.91 11.46 13.03
CA GLY A 10 18.34 11.37 14.39
C GLY A 10 18.50 12.58 15.32
N LYS A 11 18.83 13.77 14.82
CA LYS A 11 18.88 15.02 15.60
C LYS A 11 17.86 16.02 15.07
N LEU A 12 17.11 16.64 15.98
CA LEU A 12 16.20 17.75 15.66
C LEU A 12 17.00 18.98 15.21
N ASN A 13 16.41 19.76 14.32
CA ASN A 13 16.97 21.03 13.86
C ASN A 13 17.17 21.98 15.06
N PRO A 14 18.37 22.56 15.29
CA PRO A 14 18.65 23.48 16.39
C PRO A 14 17.76 24.73 16.43
N THR A 15 17.13 25.10 15.31
CA THR A 15 16.22 26.25 15.23
C THR A 15 14.75 25.86 15.43
N PHE A 16 14.45 24.62 15.82
CA PHE A 16 13.09 24.16 16.08
C PHE A 16 12.47 24.90 17.27
N VAL A 17 11.23 25.37 17.09
CA VAL A 17 10.42 25.98 18.15
C VAL A 17 9.04 25.31 18.13
N GLN A 18 8.61 24.78 19.27
CA GLN A 18 7.29 24.15 19.42
C GLN A 18 6.20 25.22 19.45
N GLY A 19 5.20 25.11 18.58
CA GLY A 19 4.06 26.03 18.50
C GLY A 19 2.83 25.36 17.89
N GLU A 20 1.66 25.98 18.03
CA GLU A 20 0.44 25.47 17.40
C GLU A 20 0.54 25.62 15.88
N PHE A 21 0.59 24.49 15.20
CA PHE A 21 0.72 24.43 13.76
C PHE A 21 -0.61 23.98 13.13
N LYS A 22 -1.17 24.77 12.22
CA LYS A 22 -2.37 24.42 11.44
C LYS A 22 -2.12 24.71 9.96
N LEU A 23 -2.21 23.68 9.12
CA LEU A 23 -2.20 23.81 7.65
C LEU A 23 -3.59 23.53 7.09
N PRO A 24 -4.43 24.54 6.87
CA PRO A 24 -5.67 24.35 6.13
C PRO A 24 -5.31 24.09 4.65
N LEU A 25 -5.52 22.86 4.18
CA LEU A 25 -5.32 22.47 2.79
C LEU A 25 -6.66 22.54 2.05
N SER A 26 -6.71 23.29 0.94
CA SER A 26 -7.92 23.38 0.10
C SER A 26 -7.97 22.29 -0.98
N SER A 27 -6.82 21.86 -1.52
CA SER A 27 -6.74 20.74 -2.48
C SER A 27 -5.32 20.17 -2.56
N ILE A 28 -5.20 18.96 -3.10
CA ILE A 28 -3.92 18.31 -3.45
C ILE A 28 -4.01 17.91 -4.93
N ARG A 29 -2.95 18.17 -5.71
CA ARG A 29 -2.86 17.80 -7.12
C ARG A 29 -1.58 17.00 -7.35
N ALA A 30 -1.64 15.95 -8.18
CA ALA A 30 -0.48 15.14 -8.51
C ALA A 30 0.57 15.95 -9.32
N TYR A 31 1.84 15.63 -9.13
CA TYR A 31 3.00 16.43 -9.60
C TYR A 31 3.21 16.47 -11.13
N LEU A 32 2.49 15.67 -11.91
CA LEU A 32 2.70 15.60 -13.36
C LEU A 32 1.75 16.53 -14.11
N LYS A 33 2.32 17.43 -14.92
CA LYS A 33 1.56 18.29 -15.85
C LYS A 33 0.77 17.46 -16.87
N GLU A 34 1.29 16.29 -17.23
CA GLU A 34 0.65 15.27 -18.06
C GLU A 34 0.69 13.94 -17.29
N PRO A 35 -0.45 13.45 -16.77
CA PRO A 35 -0.47 12.26 -15.93
C PRO A 35 -0.11 11.01 -16.75
N ILE A 36 0.88 10.26 -16.28
CA ILE A 36 1.16 8.93 -16.80
C ILE A 36 0.09 8.00 -16.22
N THR A 37 -0.93 7.69 -17.02
CA THR A 37 -1.96 6.75 -16.61
C THR A 37 -1.44 5.31 -16.70
N PRO A 38 -1.74 4.46 -15.70
CA PRO A 38 -1.43 3.04 -15.79
C PRO A 38 -2.12 2.42 -17.01
N ARG A 39 -1.33 1.74 -17.85
CA ARG A 39 -1.83 0.90 -18.95
C ARG A 39 -2.08 -0.54 -18.49
N PHE A 40 -1.56 -0.89 -17.32
CA PHE A 40 -1.71 -2.20 -16.72
C PHE A 40 -1.99 -2.07 -15.22
N VAL A 41 -3.04 -2.73 -14.73
CA VAL A 41 -3.34 -2.83 -13.30
C VAL A 41 -3.21 -4.28 -12.88
N HIS A 42 -2.28 -4.55 -11.97
CA HIS A 42 -2.04 -5.89 -11.44
C HIS A 42 -2.54 -6.00 -10.00
N VAL A 43 -3.25 -7.10 -9.71
CA VAL A 43 -3.72 -7.41 -8.35
C VAL A 43 -2.78 -8.41 -7.69
N GLY A 44 -1.89 -7.89 -6.86
CA GLY A 44 -0.90 -8.62 -6.05
C GLY A 44 -1.50 -9.16 -4.75
N SER A 45 -0.77 -9.02 -3.64
CA SER A 45 -1.27 -9.27 -2.28
C SER A 45 -0.43 -8.50 -1.25
N ALA A 46 -1.02 -8.03 -0.15
CA ALA A 46 -0.37 -7.22 0.90
C ALA A 46 0.70 -7.97 1.72
N VAL A 47 1.04 -9.19 1.32
CA VAL A 47 1.96 -10.08 2.05
C VAL A 47 2.99 -10.75 1.14
N VAL A 48 3.11 -10.36 -0.13
CA VAL A 48 4.02 -11.00 -1.10
C VAL A 48 5.50 -10.91 -0.71
N THR A 49 5.92 -9.88 0.03
CA THR A 49 7.31 -9.73 0.50
C THR A 49 7.53 -10.28 1.90
N ARG A 50 6.49 -10.81 2.57
CA ARG A 50 6.58 -11.28 3.96
C ARG A 50 7.26 -12.64 4.13
N PRO A 51 7.04 -13.66 3.28
CA PRO A 51 7.66 -14.97 3.46
C PRO A 51 9.18 -14.93 3.63
N ASP A 52 9.85 -14.03 2.91
CA ASP A 52 11.32 -13.92 2.90
C ASP A 52 11.84 -12.74 3.74
N ARG A 53 10.98 -12.06 4.52
CA ARG A 53 11.36 -10.87 5.31
C ARG A 53 12.16 -11.30 6.55
N PRO A 54 13.44 -10.85 6.72
CA PRO A 54 14.24 -11.20 7.89
C PRO A 54 13.61 -10.70 9.19
N GLY A 55 13.68 -11.51 10.25
CA GLY A 55 13.18 -11.15 11.58
C GLY A 55 11.66 -11.14 11.74
N LEU A 56 10.92 -11.64 10.75
CA LEU A 56 9.46 -11.73 10.82
C LEU A 56 9.01 -12.91 11.68
N ASP A 57 8.21 -12.64 12.71
CA ASP A 57 7.56 -13.68 13.50
C ASP A 57 6.42 -14.33 12.70
N LEU A 58 6.69 -15.50 12.12
CA LEU A 58 5.73 -16.26 11.31
C LEU A 58 4.47 -16.66 12.08
N SER A 59 4.55 -16.85 13.40
CA SER A 59 3.39 -17.28 14.20
C SER A 59 2.25 -16.26 14.20
N LYS A 60 2.60 -14.98 14.05
CA LYS A 60 1.68 -13.83 14.02
C LYS A 60 1.23 -13.45 12.61
N GLN A 61 1.70 -14.16 11.58
CA GLN A 61 1.36 -13.86 10.19
C GLN A 61 0.07 -14.54 9.74
N PRO A 62 -0.60 -14.00 8.70
CA PRO A 62 -1.72 -14.67 8.05
C PRO A 62 -1.33 -16.07 7.54
N SER A 63 -2.32 -16.95 7.43
CA SER A 63 -2.13 -18.32 6.93
C SER A 63 -1.43 -18.37 5.58
N ALA A 64 -1.72 -17.44 4.67
CA ALA A 64 -1.07 -17.38 3.35
C ALA A 64 0.46 -17.22 3.42
N VAL A 65 0.98 -16.51 4.44
CA VAL A 65 2.43 -16.33 4.63
C VAL A 65 3.03 -17.57 5.30
N ARG A 66 2.37 -18.04 6.36
CA ARG A 66 2.81 -19.23 7.11
C ARG A 66 2.83 -20.49 6.26
N LEU A 67 1.81 -20.65 5.43
CA LEU A 67 1.56 -21.84 4.63
C LEU A 67 1.98 -21.66 3.17
N ASN A 68 2.86 -20.69 2.88
CA ASN A 68 3.20 -20.37 1.49
C ASN A 68 3.76 -21.59 0.75
N LYS A 69 4.52 -22.46 1.43
CA LYS A 69 5.04 -23.70 0.84
C LYS A 69 3.93 -24.72 0.55
N GLU A 70 2.97 -24.90 1.45
CA GLU A 70 1.82 -25.77 1.23
C GLU A 70 0.84 -25.22 0.18
N LEU A 71 0.87 -23.91 -0.06
CA LEU A 71 0.10 -23.22 -1.10
C LEU A 71 0.90 -23.08 -2.41
N ASP A 72 1.82 -24.02 -2.69
CA ASP A 72 2.64 -24.07 -3.89
C ASP A 72 3.39 -22.77 -4.22
N PHE A 73 3.85 -22.07 -3.17
CA PHE A 73 4.60 -20.82 -3.26
C PHE A 73 3.85 -19.69 -4.00
N ILE A 74 2.51 -19.66 -3.88
CA ILE A 74 1.68 -18.67 -4.56
C ILE A 74 2.11 -17.21 -4.31
N LEU A 75 2.56 -16.86 -3.10
CA LEU A 75 3.03 -15.51 -2.80
C LEU A 75 4.37 -15.20 -3.50
N THR A 76 5.24 -16.20 -3.61
CA THR A 76 6.51 -16.09 -4.32
C THR A 76 6.28 -15.84 -5.82
N PHE A 77 5.31 -16.54 -6.43
CA PHE A 77 4.97 -16.30 -7.84
C PHE A 77 4.26 -14.96 -8.05
N LYS A 78 3.42 -14.52 -7.12
CA LYS A 78 2.85 -13.15 -7.15
C LYS A 78 3.96 -12.11 -7.09
N LEU A 79 4.93 -12.25 -6.19
CA LEU A 79 6.07 -11.32 -6.10
C LEU A 79 6.87 -11.28 -7.41
N LYS A 80 7.23 -12.45 -7.97
CA LYS A 80 7.93 -12.54 -9.26
C LYS A 80 7.14 -11.90 -10.41
N GLY A 81 5.82 -12.10 -10.43
CA GLY A 81 4.94 -11.47 -11.42
C GLY A 81 4.95 -9.96 -11.30
N GLU A 82 4.93 -9.43 -10.08
CA GLU A 82 5.08 -8.01 -9.83
C GLU A 82 6.46 -7.49 -10.28
N ASP A 83 7.55 -8.22 -10.03
CA ASP A 83 8.90 -7.83 -10.47
C ASP A 83 8.99 -7.75 -11.99
N LEU A 84 8.43 -8.71 -12.72
CA LEU A 84 8.35 -8.64 -14.19
C LEU A 84 7.57 -7.42 -14.69
N ILE A 85 6.52 -7.01 -13.98
CA ILE A 85 5.76 -5.79 -14.32
C ILE A 85 6.61 -4.54 -14.05
N ARG A 86 7.35 -4.50 -12.93
CA ARG A 86 8.27 -3.42 -12.61
C ARG A 86 9.34 -3.26 -13.69
N ASP A 87 9.87 -4.37 -14.17
CA ASP A 87 10.93 -4.43 -15.19
C ASP A 87 10.41 -4.21 -16.62
N SER A 88 9.10 -4.23 -16.84
CA SER A 88 8.50 -4.17 -18.18
C SER A 88 8.61 -2.81 -18.90
N GLY A 89 8.86 -1.73 -18.15
CA GLY A 89 8.80 -0.36 -18.68
C GLY A 89 7.39 0.14 -19.05
N ILE A 90 6.35 -0.67 -18.85
CA ILE A 90 4.95 -0.27 -19.10
C ILE A 90 4.48 0.56 -17.90
N PRO A 91 3.80 1.69 -18.09
CA PRO A 91 3.11 2.36 -16.99
C PRO A 91 2.13 1.42 -16.28
N TYR A 92 2.34 1.16 -14.99
CA TYR A 92 1.56 0.17 -14.24
C TYR A 92 1.08 0.70 -12.89
N THR A 93 0.06 0.04 -12.35
CA THR A 93 -0.31 0.09 -10.93
C THR A 93 -0.38 -1.32 -10.39
N ILE A 94 0.32 -1.57 -9.28
CA ILE A 94 0.19 -2.81 -8.52
C ILE A 94 -0.68 -2.51 -7.30
N VAL A 95 -1.82 -3.17 -7.19
CA VAL A 95 -2.70 -3.12 -6.02
C VAL A 95 -2.51 -4.39 -5.21
N ARG A 96 -2.09 -4.25 -3.96
CA ARG A 96 -1.85 -5.36 -3.04
C ARG A 96 -2.95 -5.41 -1.98
N PRO A 97 -4.11 -6.03 -2.26
CA PRO A 97 -5.17 -6.13 -1.25
C PRO A 97 -4.74 -7.03 -0.09
N CYS A 98 -5.28 -6.74 1.09
CA CYS A 98 -5.31 -7.69 2.21
C CYS A 98 -6.30 -8.84 1.91
N ALA A 99 -6.60 -9.69 2.89
CA ALA A 99 -7.47 -10.84 2.70
C ALA A 99 -8.85 -10.43 2.14
N LEU A 100 -9.28 -11.07 1.06
CA LEU A 100 -10.61 -10.80 0.49
C LEU A 100 -11.69 -11.49 1.33
N THR A 101 -12.80 -10.81 1.57
CA THR A 101 -13.98 -11.35 2.26
C THR A 101 -15.25 -11.08 1.47
N GLU A 102 -16.24 -11.97 1.58
CA GLU A 102 -17.59 -11.75 1.03
C GLU A 102 -18.47 -10.92 1.99
N GLU A 103 -18.01 -10.69 3.22
CA GLU A 103 -18.73 -9.86 4.18
C GLU A 103 -18.83 -8.41 3.66
N PRO A 104 -19.95 -7.72 3.89
CA PRO A 104 -20.10 -6.32 3.50
C PRO A 104 -19.00 -5.44 4.10
N ALA A 105 -18.63 -4.37 3.40
CA ALA A 105 -17.67 -3.41 3.93
C ALA A 105 -18.24 -2.72 5.19
N VAL A 106 -17.49 -2.78 6.30
CA VAL A 106 -17.88 -2.18 7.60
C VAL A 106 -17.01 -1.00 8.01
N ALA A 107 -15.97 -0.70 7.23
CA ALA A 107 -15.00 0.37 7.50
C ALA A 107 -14.49 0.97 6.18
N ASP A 108 -13.89 2.15 6.28
CA ASP A 108 -13.27 2.84 5.16
C ASP A 108 -12.01 2.13 4.68
N LEU A 109 -11.63 2.39 3.42
CA LEU A 109 -10.40 1.88 2.84
C LEU A 109 -9.19 2.58 3.47
N ILE A 110 -8.25 1.79 3.97
CA ILE A 110 -6.97 2.24 4.47
C ILE A 110 -5.90 1.82 3.46
N PHE A 111 -5.08 2.78 3.06
CA PHE A 111 -3.97 2.58 2.13
C PHE A 111 -2.66 2.71 2.88
N ASP A 112 -1.69 1.85 2.54
CA ASP A 112 -0.33 1.93 3.02
C ASP A 112 0.63 1.49 1.93
N GLN A 113 1.91 1.86 2.07
CA GLN A 113 2.97 1.46 1.15
C GLN A 113 3.73 0.25 1.70
N GLY A 114 3.96 -0.72 0.81
CA GLY A 114 4.57 -1.99 1.17
C GLY A 114 3.64 -2.89 1.98
N ASP A 115 4.22 -3.94 2.55
CA ASP A 115 3.47 -5.06 3.14
C ASP A 115 3.35 -4.91 4.66
N ASN A 116 2.92 -3.74 5.14
CA ASN A 116 2.90 -3.41 6.57
C ASN A 116 1.50 -3.45 7.21
N ILE A 117 0.43 -3.28 6.43
CA ILE A 117 -0.95 -3.39 6.94
C ILE A 117 -1.48 -4.82 6.93
N THR A 118 -2.39 -5.10 7.85
CA THR A 118 -3.15 -6.36 7.90
C THR A 118 -4.63 -6.04 8.03
N GLY A 119 -5.48 -6.86 7.42
CA GLY A 119 -6.92 -6.68 7.52
C GLY A 119 -7.65 -7.56 6.53
N LYS A 120 -8.90 -7.19 6.27
CA LYS A 120 -9.73 -7.78 5.22
C LYS A 120 -10.34 -6.67 4.37
N ILE A 121 -10.57 -6.96 3.10
CA ILE A 121 -11.30 -6.08 2.17
C ILE A 121 -12.47 -6.85 1.58
N SER A 122 -13.66 -6.24 1.62
CA SER A 122 -14.85 -6.81 1.00
C SER A 122 -14.69 -6.90 -0.52
N ARG A 123 -15.22 -7.96 -1.14
CA ARG A 123 -15.34 -8.04 -2.60
C ARG A 123 -16.43 -7.13 -3.15
N GLU A 124 -17.35 -6.68 -2.29
CA GLU A 124 -18.40 -5.76 -2.72
C GLU A 124 -17.79 -4.43 -3.15
N CYS A 125 -18.10 -4.04 -4.38
CA CYS A 125 -17.74 -2.73 -4.90
C CYS A 125 -18.74 -1.71 -4.36
N ARG A 126 -18.41 -1.01 -3.26
CA ARG A 126 -19.11 0.25 -2.96
C ARG A 126 -18.74 1.23 -4.05
N LYS A 127 -19.72 1.61 -4.88
CA LYS A 127 -19.57 2.76 -5.79
C LYS A 127 -19.10 3.93 -4.95
N ILE A 128 -17.94 4.48 -5.27
CA ILE A 128 -17.50 5.76 -4.72
C ILE A 128 -18.57 6.76 -5.18
N ASP A 129 -19.38 7.27 -4.26
CA ASP A 129 -20.39 8.28 -4.59
C ASP A 129 -19.64 9.53 -5.06
N GLU A 130 -19.83 9.92 -6.33
CA GLU A 130 -19.18 11.08 -6.96
C GLU A 130 -19.42 12.39 -6.19
N ARG A 131 -20.37 12.40 -5.25
CA ARG A 131 -20.64 13.52 -4.32
C ARG A 131 -19.59 13.74 -3.24
N SER A 132 -18.62 12.84 -3.08
CA SER A 132 -17.56 12.96 -2.07
C SER A 132 -16.28 13.64 -2.58
N LEU A 133 -16.28 14.13 -3.82
CA LEU A 133 -15.19 14.91 -4.44
C LEU A 133 -15.54 16.41 -4.63
N GLY A 134 -16.46 16.94 -3.81
CA GLY A 134 -16.82 18.36 -3.77
C GLY A 134 -15.80 19.23 -3.04
#